data_AF-W2QXC6-F1
#
_entry.id   AF-W2QXC6-F1
#
_cell.length_a   1.000
_cell.length_b   1.000
_cell.length_c   1.000
_cell.angle_alpha   90.00
_cell.angle_beta   90.00
_cell.angle_gamma   90.00
#
_symmetry.space_group_name_H-M   'P 1'
#
loop_
_entity.id
_entity.type
_entity.pdbx_description
1 polymer ?
#
loop_
_entity_poly.entity_id
_entity_poly.type
_entity_poly.pdbx_seq_one_letter_code
_entity_poly.pdbx_strand_id
1 'polypeptide(L)' 'MQVNDAVERRVFLDAAAGGDLDGVNAWISARRDVNVTLGEGWTALLYAVAHSRMRIVQRLLKEETIDLNATTM' A
#
# COMPACT_ATOMS: atom_id res chain seq x y z
N MET A 1 9.61 15.94 -10.38
CA MET A 1 8.77 14.80 -9.99
C MET A 1 8.40 14.07 -11.26
N GLN A 2 8.83 12.81 -11.44
CA GLN A 2 8.54 12.09 -12.67
C GLN A 2 7.04 11.76 -12.73
N VAL A 3 6.47 11.87 -13.92
CA VAL A 3 5.03 11.67 -14.20
C VAL A 3 4.56 10.23 -13.83
N ASN A 4 5.50 9.30 -13.65
CA ASN A 4 5.23 7.89 -13.39
C ASN A 4 5.01 7.55 -11.90
N ASP A 5 5.49 8.36 -10.96
CA ASP A 5 5.42 8.05 -9.52
C ASP A 5 3.98 7.93 -9.00
N ALA A 6 3.09 8.82 -9.45
CA ALA A 6 1.70 8.81 -9.02
C ALA A 6 0.94 7.59 -9.59
N VAL A 7 1.24 7.20 -10.84
CA VAL A 7 0.66 6.02 -11.47
C VAL A 7 1.13 4.76 -10.76
N GLU A 8 2.42 4.65 -10.47
CA GLU A 8 2.98 3.50 -9.74
C GLU A 8 2.38 3.38 -8.33
N ARG A 9 2.23 4.50 -7.60
CA ARG A 9 1.54 4.52 -6.30
C ARG A 9 0.09 4.06 -6.43
N ARG A 10 -0.62 4.49 -7.48
CA ARG A 10 -2.00 4.06 -7.73
C ARG A 10 -2.06 2.54 -7.91
N VAL A 11 -1.19 1.99 -8.75
CA VAL A 11 -1.10 0.53 -8.99
C VAL A 11 -0.85 -0.22 -7.69
N PHE A 12 0.05 0.27 -6.82
CA PHE A 12 0.31 -0.36 -5.52
C PHE A 12 -0.89 -0.31 -4.56
N LEU A 13 -1.57 0.84 -4.46
CA LEU A 13 -2.76 0.99 -3.62
C LEU A 13 -3.91 0.11 -4.13
N ASP A 14 -4.10 0.05 -5.44
CA ASP A 14 -5.11 -0.79 -6.07
C ASP A 14 -4.78 -2.29 -5.89
N ALA A 15 -3.51 -2.69 -5.93
CA ALA A 15 -3.09 -4.05 -5.62
C ALA A 15 -3.44 -4.43 -4.18
N ALA A 16 -3.22 -3.52 -3.22
CA ALA A 16 -3.59 -3.75 -1.83
C ALA A 16 -5.12 -3.87 -1.64
N ALA A 17 -5.92 -3.03 -2.30
CA ALA A 17 -7.37 -3.11 -2.28
C ALA A 17 -7.91 -4.37 -2.97
N GLY A 18 -7.29 -4.78 -4.08
CA GLY A 18 -7.63 -5.97 -4.87
C GLY A 18 -7.24 -7.29 -4.19
N GLY A 19 -6.30 -7.26 -3.24
CA GLY A 19 -5.74 -8.46 -2.63
C GLY A 19 -4.63 -9.11 -3.47
N ASP A 20 -4.01 -8.35 -4.38
CA ASP A 20 -2.88 -8.79 -5.19
C ASP A 20 -1.60 -8.77 -4.35
N LEU A 21 -1.26 -9.94 -3.82
CA LEU A 21 -0.09 -10.13 -2.97
C LEU A 21 1.22 -9.99 -3.77
N ASP A 22 1.22 -10.37 -5.05
CA ASP A 22 2.43 -10.32 -5.88
C ASP A 22 2.77 -8.88 -6.23
N GLY A 23 1.78 -8.06 -6.57
CA GLY A 23 1.96 -6.62 -6.76
C GLY A 23 2.50 -5.92 -5.51
N VAL A 24 1.97 -6.27 -4.32
CA VAL A 24 2.45 -5.75 -3.04
C VAL A 24 3.88 -6.22 -2.72
N ASN A 25 4.21 -7.48 -3.01
CA ASN A 25 5.55 -8.02 -2.83
C ASN A 25 6.57 -7.37 -3.77
N ALA A 26 6.19 -7.10 -5.02
CA ALA A 26 7.04 -6.43 -5.99
C ALA A 26 7.40 -5.01 -5.54
N TRP A 27 6.41 -4.25 -5.06
CA TRP A 27 6.62 -2.91 -4.52
C TRP A 27 7.62 -2.90 -3.36
N ILE A 28 7.45 -3.82 -2.41
CA ILE A 28 8.31 -3.89 -1.22
C ILE A 28 9.71 -4.40 -1.59
N SER A 29 9.80 -5.35 -2.50
CA SER A 29 11.09 -5.86 -2.99
C SER A 29 11.89 -4.76 -3.70
N ALA A 30 11.21 -3.78 -4.30
CA ALA A 30 11.82 -2.57 -4.84
C ALA A 30 12.25 -1.55 -3.77
N ARG A 31 12.11 -1.88 -2.48
CA ARG A 31 12.43 -1.02 -1.31
C ARG A 31 11.73 0.35 -1.36
N ARG A 32 10.52 0.37 -1.92
CA ARG A 32 9.69 1.57 -1.99
C ARG A 32 8.95 1.79 -0.68
N ASP A 33 8.62 3.04 -0.38
CA ASP A 33 7.82 3.41 0.78
C ASP A 33 6.44 2.75 0.74
N VAL A 34 6.07 2.04 1.81
CA VAL A 34 4.79 1.34 1.96
C VAL A 34 3.68 2.23 2.49
N ASN A 35 4.02 3.38 3.07
CA ASN A 35 3.07 4.34 3.64
C ASN A 35 2.63 5.41 2.63
N VAL A 36 2.88 5.18 1.34
CA VAL A 36 2.43 6.09 0.29
C VAL A 36 0.91 6.21 0.29
N THR A 37 0.44 7.39 -0.06
CA THR A 37 -0.98 7.70 -0.22
C THR A 37 -1.21 8.42 -1.54
N LEU A 38 -2.46 8.45 -1.98
CA LEU A 38 -2.93 9.30 -3.08
C LEU A 38 -4.21 10.00 -2.67
N GLY A 39 -4.27 11.31 -2.91
CA GLY A 39 -5.46 12.11 -2.62
C GLY A 39 -5.77 12.12 -1.12
N GLU A 40 -6.82 11.42 -0.72
CA GLU A 40 -7.44 11.47 0.62
C GLU A 40 -6.63 10.80 1.74
N GLY A 41 -5.35 10.48 1.53
CA GLY A 41 -4.50 9.93 2.59
C GLY A 41 -4.65 8.42 2.82
N TRP A 42 -5.35 7.70 1.93
CA TRP A 42 -5.48 6.25 2.04
C TRP A 42 -4.16 5.54 1.71
N THR A 43 -3.64 4.79 2.70
CA THR A 43 -2.48 3.91 2.53
C THR A 43 -2.89 2.52 2.04
N ALA A 44 -1.91 1.73 1.60
CA ALA A 44 -2.13 0.32 1.26
C ALA A 44 -2.72 -0.48 2.44
N LEU A 45 -2.32 -0.16 3.67
CA LEU A 45 -2.85 -0.81 4.87
C LEU A 45 -4.35 -0.50 5.06
N LEU A 46 -4.74 0.75 4.92
CA LEU A 46 -6.15 1.18 5.04
C LEU A 46 -7.02 0.50 3.97
N TYR A 47 -6.57 0.47 2.71
CA TYR A 47 -7.28 -0.26 1.65
C TYR A 47 -7.39 -1.77 1.94
N ALA A 48 -6.30 -2.40 2.36
CA ALA A 48 -6.30 -3.83 2.66
C ALA A 48 -7.27 -4.18 3.81
N VAL A 49 -7.34 -3.34 4.86
CA VAL A 49 -8.29 -3.52 5.98
C VAL A 49 -9.73 -3.30 5.51
N ALA A 50 -10.01 -2.18 4.83
CA ALA A 50 -11.35 -1.85 4.36
C ALA A 50 -11.95 -2.93 3.42
N HIS A 51 -11.10 -3.56 2.60
CA HIS A 51 -11.50 -4.61 1.67
C HIS A 51 -11.29 -6.04 2.22
N SER A 52 -11.01 -6.21 3.52
CA SER A 52 -10.81 -7.51 4.17
C SER A 52 -9.70 -8.39 3.55
N ARG A 53 -8.64 -7.77 3.01
CA ARG A 53 -7.50 -8.44 2.37
C ARG A 53 -6.47 -8.89 3.39
N MET A 54 -6.83 -9.87 4.22
CA MET A 54 -6.02 -10.30 5.38
C MET A 54 -4.59 -10.74 5.03
N ARG A 55 -4.37 -11.35 3.86
CA ARG A 55 -3.01 -11.71 3.41
C ARG A 55 -2.14 -10.48 3.17
N ILE A 56 -2.72 -9.42 2.62
CA ILE A 56 -2.02 -8.15 2.41
C ILE A 56 -1.74 -7.47 3.75
N VAL A 57 -2.74 -7.43 4.64
CA VAL A 57 -2.57 -6.89 6.01
C VAL A 57 -1.41 -7.58 6.70
N GLN A 58 -1.42 -8.91 6.80
CA GLN A 58 -0.34 -9.67 7.43
C GLN A 58 1.02 -9.46 6.78
N ARG A 59 1.06 -9.22 5.47
CA ARG A 59 2.30 -8.94 4.75
C ARG A 59 2.85 -7.55 5.10
N LEU A 60 2.00 -6.52 5.03
CA LEU A 60 2.38 -5.14 5.35
C LEU A 60 2.82 -4.99 6.81
N LEU A 61 2.17 -5.70 7.75
CA LEU A 61 2.53 -5.70 9.17
C LEU A 61 3.90 -6.31 9.48
N LYS A 62 4.55 -6.99 8.51
CA LYS A 62 5.92 -7.48 8.68
C LYS A 62 6.98 -6.42 8.34
N GLU A 63 6.58 -5.32 7.73
CA GLU A 63 7.51 -4.24 7.38
C GLU A 63 7.78 -3.36 8.59
N GLU A 64 9.05 -3.18 8.95
CA GLU A 64 9.45 -2.40 10.14
C GLU A 64 9.04 -0.93 10.07
N THR A 65 8.91 -0.39 8.86
CA THR A 65 8.58 1.02 8.62
C THR A 65 7.09 1.28 8.47
N ILE A 66 6.22 0.29 8.66
CA ILE A 66 4.77 0.45 8.48
C ILE A 66 4.17 1.41 9.52
N ASP A 67 3.40 2.38 9.06
CA ASP A 67 2.61 3.26 9.94
C ASP A 67 1.24 2.62 10.22
N LEU A 68 1.05 2.18 11.46
CA LEU A 68 -0.19 1.59 11.95
C LEU A 68 -1.25 2.64 12.31
N ASN A 69 -0.85 3.90 12.48
CA ASN A 69 -1.72 4.98 12.91
C ASN A 69 -2.13 5.88 11.73
N ALA A 70 -1.87 5.44 10.50
CA ALA A 70 -2.26 6.18 9.31
C ALA A 70 -3.76 6.51 9.34
N THR A 71 -4.08 7.79 9.23
CA THR A 71 -5.47 8.26 9.16
C THR A 71 -5.73 8.83 7.77
N THR A 72 -6.96 8.66 7.28
CA THR A 72 -7.46 9.43 6.15
C THR A 72 -7.64 10.90 6.58
N MET A 73 -7.54 11.83 5.63
CA MET A 73 -7.86 13.25 5.85
C MET A 73 -9.36 13.51 5.80
#